data_AF-A0A4V3M992-F1
#
_entry.id   AF-A0A4V3M992-F1
#
_cell.length_a   1.000
_cell.length_b   1.000
_cell.length_c   1.000
_cell.angle_alpha   90.00
_cell.angle_beta   90.00
_cell.angle_gamma   90.00
#
_symmetry.space_group_name_H-M   'P 1'
#
loop_
_entity.id
_entity.type
_entity.pdbx_description
1 polymer ?
#
loop_
_entity_poly.entity_id
_entity_poly.type
_entity_poly.pdbx_seq_one_letter_code
_entity_poly.pdbx_strand_id
1 'polypeptide(L)' 'MSMFGNLSRFGVTVRQAHARNKAIRALNDLPAHVQKDIGWPASPPSDPQAALHKLLLGTPR' A
#
# COMPACT_ATOMS: atom_id res chain seq x y z
N MET A 1 -30.03 -10.47 -9.12
CA MET A 1 -28.72 -9.92 -8.71
C MET A 1 -27.77 -10.04 -9.89
N SER A 2 -27.29 -8.94 -10.46
CA SER A 2 -26.45 -8.96 -11.66
C SER A 2 -24.97 -9.08 -11.30
N MET A 3 -24.28 -10.08 -11.86
CA MET A 3 -22.84 -10.32 -11.64
C MET A 3 -21.96 -9.12 -12.03
N PHE A 4 -22.44 -8.26 -12.95
CA PHE A 4 -21.76 -7.06 -13.40
C PHE A 4 -21.72 -5.94 -12.35
N GLY A 5 -22.71 -5.87 -11.44
CA GLY A 5 -22.72 -4.89 -10.35
C GLY A 5 -21.59 -5.12 -9.33
N ASN A 6 -21.25 -6.39 -9.10
CA ASN A 6 -20.14 -6.76 -8.23
C ASN A 6 -18.78 -6.44 -8.88
N LEU A 7 -18.60 -6.70 -10.18
CA LEU A 7 -17.37 -6.40 -10.91
C LEU A 7 -17.03 -4.90 -10.94
N SER A 8 -18.04 -4.06 -11.18
CA SER A 8 -17.87 -2.60 -11.11
C SER A 8 -17.43 -2.13 -9.72
N ARG A 9 -17.94 -2.77 -8.65
CA ARG A 9 -17.53 -2.49 -7.27
C ARG A 9 -16.09 -2.92 -7.00
N PHE A 10 -15.65 -4.06 -7.54
CA PHE A 10 -14.26 -4.50 -7.47
C PHE A 10 -13.31 -3.51 -8.17
N GLY A 11 -13.70 -2.95 -9.33
CA GLY A 11 -12.92 -1.91 -9.99
C GLY A 11 -12.73 -0.65 -9.14
N VAL A 12 -13.79 -0.23 -8.44
CA VAL A 12 -13.75 0.92 -7.51
C VAL A 12 -12.86 0.63 -6.30
N THR A 13 -12.95 -0.55 -5.70
CA THR A 13 -12.11 -0.91 -4.55
C THR A 13 -10.63 -1.04 -4.93
N VAL A 14 -10.32 -1.59 -6.11
CA VAL A 14 -8.94 -1.63 -6.64
C VAL A 14 -8.39 -0.23 -6.87
N ARG A 15 -9.19 0.68 -7.45
CA ARG A 15 -8.78 2.08 -7.63
C ARG A 15 -8.56 2.79 -6.30
N GLN A 16 -9.42 2.56 -5.32
CA GLN A 16 -9.28 3.12 -3.98
C GLN A 16 -8.04 2.60 -3.26
N ALA A 17 -7.76 1.30 -3.36
CA ALA A 17 -6.53 0.70 -2.83
C ALA A 17 -5.28 1.28 -3.51
N HIS A 18 -5.30 1.45 -4.84
CA HIS A 18 -4.21 2.07 -5.58
C HIS A 18 -3.97 3.53 -5.16
N ALA A 19 -5.04 4.32 -5.03
CA ALA A 19 -4.95 5.70 -4.55
C ALA A 19 -4.40 5.78 -3.12
N ARG A 20 -4.84 4.89 -2.23
CA ARG A 20 -4.29 4.75 -0.86
C ARG A 20 -2.80 4.42 -0.89
N ASN A 21 -2.37 3.47 -1.71
CA ASN A 21 -0.95 3.10 -1.83
C ASN A 21 -0.10 4.25 -2.41
N LYS A 22 -0.66 5.07 -3.30
CA LYS A 22 0.02 6.28 -3.80
C LYS A 22 0.15 7.34 -2.71
N ALA A 23 -0.90 7.55 -1.91
CA ALA A 23 -0.88 8.48 -0.78
C ALA A 23 0.13 8.03 0.29
N ILE A 24 0.16 6.74 0.65
CA ILE A 24 1.15 6.18 1.58
C ILE A 24 2.58 6.38 1.07
N ARG A 25 2.84 6.15 -0.23
CA ARG A 25 4.16 6.42 -0.83
C ARG A 25 4.55 7.89 -0.72
N ALA A 26 3.66 8.81 -1.08
CA ALA A 26 3.91 10.23 -0.96
C ALA A 26 4.17 10.66 0.50
N LEU A 27 3.46 10.07 1.47
CA LEU A 27 3.68 10.34 2.89
C LEU A 27 5.01 9.77 3.39
N ASN A 28 5.46 8.64 2.84
CA ASN A 28 6.78 8.07 3.15
C ASN A 28 7.92 8.85 2.49
N ASP A 29 7.67 9.53 1.37
CA ASP A 29 8.64 10.42 0.71
C ASP A 29 8.78 11.77 1.44
N LEU A 30 7.90 12.09 2.40
CA LEU A 30 8.02 13.29 3.20
C LEU A 30 9.28 13.24 4.08
N PRO A 31 9.89 14.38 4.41
CA PRO A 31 10.99 14.43 5.36
C PRO A 31 10.61 13.89 6.74
N ALA A 32 11.56 13.25 7.43
CA ALA A 32 11.33 12.61 8.73
C ALA A 32 10.84 13.56 9.84
N HIS A 33 11.11 14.87 9.74
CA HIS A 33 10.54 15.86 10.67
C HIS A 33 9.04 16.05 10.42
N VAL A 34 8.62 16.23 9.17
CA VAL A 34 7.20 16.36 8.79
C VAL A 34 6.41 15.10 9.15
N GLN A 35 6.98 13.91 8.93
CA GLN A 35 6.33 12.65 9.30
C GLN A 35 6.07 12.57 10.80
N LYS A 36 7.01 13.01 11.65
CA LYS A 36 6.83 13.06 13.11
C LYS A 36 5.77 14.08 13.51
N ASP A 37 5.78 15.27 12.89
CA ASP A 37 4.87 16.36 13.23
C ASP A 37 3.40 16.00 12.97
N ILE A 38 3.13 15.23 11.92
CA ILE A 38 1.77 14.76 11.59
C ILE A 38 1.41 13.42 12.24
N GLY A 39 2.31 12.84 13.04
CA GLY A 39 2.13 11.51 13.65
C GLY A 39 2.11 10.37 12.61
N TRP A 40 2.65 10.59 11.42
CA TRP A 40 2.80 9.54 10.41
C TRP A 40 3.92 8.60 10.88
N PRO A 41 3.66 7.28 11.00
CA PRO A 41 4.72 6.36 11.34
C PRO A 41 5.76 6.43 10.23
N ALA A 42 7.00 6.76 10.58
CA ALA A 42 8.16 6.52 9.73
C ALA A 42 8.27 5.00 9.56
N SER A 43 7.43 4.45 8.69
CA SER A 43 7.22 3.02 8.60
C SER A 43 8.56 2.40 8.19
N PRO A 44 9.05 1.39 8.92
CA PRO A 44 10.09 0.54 8.39
C PRO A 44 9.56 -0.04 7.07
N PRO A 45 10.40 -0.22 6.04
CA PRO A 45 9.98 -0.71 4.74
C PRO A 45 9.72 -2.22 4.80
N SER A 46 8.79 -2.66 5.64
CA SER A 46 8.09 -3.92 5.39
C SER A 46 6.90 -3.58 4.52
N ASP A 47 7.20 -3.21 3.27
CA ASP A 47 6.18 -3.28 2.22
C ASP A 47 5.63 -4.72 2.28
N PRO A 48 4.35 -4.93 2.60
CA PRO A 48 3.79 -6.26 2.70
C PRO A 48 3.92 -7.00 1.36
N GLN A 49 4.01 -6.28 0.23
CA GLN A 49 4.37 -6.84 -1.06
C GLN A 49 5.83 -7.28 -1.12
N ALA A 50 6.78 -6.48 -0.63
CA ALA A 50 8.18 -6.92 -0.49
C ALA A 50 8.33 -8.09 0.49
N ALA A 51 7.57 -8.13 1.59
CA ALA A 51 7.56 -9.25 2.53
C ALA A 51 6.97 -10.51 1.90
N LEU A 52 5.87 -10.39 1.17
CA LEU A 52 5.22 -11.47 0.45
C LEU A 52 6.07 -11.95 -0.74
N HIS A 53 6.75 -11.05 -1.45
CA HIS A 53 7.72 -11.36 -2.50
C HIS A 53 8.95 -12.08 -1.93
N LYS A 54 9.48 -11.63 -0.78
CA LYS A 54 10.54 -12.34 -0.05
C LYS A 54 10.09 -13.72 0.43
N LEU A 55 8.83 -13.86 0.87
CA LEU A 55 8.26 -15.11 1.32
C LEU A 55 8.01 -16.08 0.16
N LEU A 56 7.50 -15.58 -0.97
CA LEU A 56 7.18 -16.38 -2.17
C LEU A 56 8.41 -16.79 -2.97
N LEU A 57 9.39 -15.89 -3.09
CA LEU A 57 10.59 -16.17 -3.88
C LEU A 57 11.70 -16.83 -3.07
N GLY A 58 11.57 -16.86 -1.74
CA GLY A 58 12.60 -17.32 -0.84
C GLY A 58 13.83 -16.40 -0.90
N THR A 59 14.39 -16.07 0.26
CA THR A 59 15.72 -15.45 0.29
C THR A 59 16.75 -16.46 -0.21
N PRO A 60 17.54 -16.20 -1.27
CA PRO A 60 18.78 -16.94 -1.46
C PRO A 60 19.68 -16.63 -0.26
N ARG A 61 20.18 -17.71 0.35
CA ARG A 61 21.14 -17.67 1.47
C ARG A 61 22.44 -17.01 1.06
#